data_AF-A0A9P1HBX9-F1
#
_entry.id   AF-A0A9P1HBX9-F1
#
_cell.length_a   1.000
_cell.length_b   1.000
_cell.length_c   1.000
_cell.angle_alpha   90.00
_cell.angle_beta   90.00
_cell.angle_gamma   90.00
#
_symmetry.space_group_name_H-M   'P 1'
#
loop_
_entity.id
_entity.type
_entity.pdbx_description
1 polymer ?
#
loop_
_entity_poly.entity_id
_entity_poly.type
_entity_poly.pdbx_seq_one_letter_code
_entity_poly.pdbx_strand_id
1 'polypeptide(L)'
;MGFSGSTFFETRDAKYLIKSVPRHSEHSFFKNDLLEPYEAHMASHHDSLLVRVFDFLGAVGPSIGRFLRLAPSHHIVMENILCGKGENDHDDEVEWKTWDLKPTSYFYPERDIADGRLTSEATKDQLADTFNGKIILTKNEVQDFFSSLNADTEFLARHNAVDYSLFLVRTTYNNGAPA
;
A
#
# COMPACT_ATOMS: atom_id res chain seq x y z
N MET A 1 -12.66 1.30 -1.34
CA MET A 1 -12.40 0.34 -2.44
C MET A 1 -11.59 1.06 -3.50
N GLY A 2 -10.36 0.61 -3.77
CA GLY A 2 -9.51 1.22 -4.81
C GLY A 2 -9.95 0.84 -6.21
N PHE A 3 -9.65 1.69 -7.19
CA PHE A 3 -9.98 1.50 -8.62
C PHE A 3 -9.34 0.27 -9.28
N SER A 4 -8.45 -0.45 -8.57
CA SER A 4 -7.71 -1.62 -9.06
C SER A 4 -8.58 -2.88 -9.28
N GLY A 5 -9.78 -2.95 -8.67
CA GLY A 5 -10.60 -4.17 -8.69
C GLY A 5 -10.09 -5.27 -7.77
N SER A 6 -9.10 -4.98 -6.93
CA SER A 6 -8.60 -5.86 -5.87
C SER A 6 -9.56 -5.88 -4.68
N THR A 7 -9.84 -7.08 -4.17
CA THR A 7 -10.50 -7.31 -2.89
C THR A 7 -9.49 -7.34 -1.74
N PHE A 8 -9.93 -6.93 -0.57
CA PHE A 8 -9.15 -6.95 0.67
C PHE A 8 -9.91 -7.74 1.73
N PHE A 9 -9.18 -8.56 2.48
CA PHE A 9 -9.65 -9.24 3.67
C PHE A 9 -8.68 -8.95 4.81
N GLU A 10 -9.17 -9.05 6.03
CA GLU A 10 -8.39 -8.82 7.23
C GLU A 10 -8.46 -10.06 8.11
N THR A 11 -7.37 -10.40 8.80
CA THR A 11 -7.40 -11.46 9.79
C THR A 11 -8.24 -11.06 10.99
N ARG A 12 -8.73 -12.04 11.74
CA ARG A 12 -9.60 -11.78 12.90
C ARG A 12 -8.94 -10.90 13.97
N ASP A 13 -7.62 -10.99 14.08
CA ASP A 13 -6.78 -10.20 14.98
C ASP A 13 -6.23 -8.92 14.34
N ALA A 14 -6.77 -8.49 13.20
CA ALA A 14 -6.39 -7.27 12.47
C ALA A 14 -4.91 -7.17 12.06
N LYS A 15 -4.07 -8.18 12.34
CA LYS A 15 -2.63 -8.10 12.17
C LYS A 15 -2.18 -8.18 10.71
N TYR A 16 -2.92 -8.92 9.90
CA TYR A 16 -2.59 -9.16 8.51
C TYR A 16 -3.72 -8.74 7.58
N LEU A 17 -3.32 -8.14 6.47
CA LEU A 17 -4.17 -7.80 5.35
C LEU A 17 -3.93 -8.79 4.21
N ILE A 18 -5.00 -9.34 3.65
CA ILE A 18 -4.96 -10.21 2.47
C ILE A 18 -5.51 -9.42 1.28
N LYS A 19 -4.67 -9.12 0.31
CA LYS A 19 -5.05 -8.41 -0.93
C LYS A 19 -5.07 -9.38 -2.09
N SER A 20 -6.15 -9.40 -2.88
CA SER A 20 -6.13 -10.13 -4.14
C SER A 20 -5.34 -9.41 -5.23
N VAL A 21 -4.64 -10.18 -6.06
CA VAL A 21 -3.83 -9.72 -7.19
C VAL A 21 -4.38 -10.36 -8.47
N PRO A 22 -5.49 -9.85 -9.01
CA PRO A 22 -6.23 -10.53 -10.07
C PRO A 22 -5.56 -10.43 -11.44
N ARG A 23 -4.71 -9.40 -11.67
CA ARG A 23 -4.12 -9.15 -12.98
C ARG A 23 -2.89 -10.04 -13.19
N HIS A 24 -2.85 -10.69 -14.35
CA HIS A 24 -1.74 -11.57 -14.72
C HIS A 24 -0.39 -10.87 -14.68
N SER A 25 -0.34 -9.62 -15.17
CA SER A 25 0.88 -8.80 -15.14
C SER A 25 1.37 -8.58 -13.71
N GLU A 26 0.51 -8.16 -12.79
CA GLU A 26 0.87 -7.85 -11.40
C GLU A 26 1.37 -9.10 -10.66
N HIS A 27 0.62 -10.20 -10.70
CA HIS A 27 1.00 -11.39 -9.94
C HIS A 27 2.18 -12.13 -10.57
N SER A 28 2.39 -12.03 -11.89
CA SER A 28 3.58 -12.61 -12.53
C SER A 28 4.82 -11.77 -12.29
N PHE A 29 4.70 -10.44 -12.35
CA PHE A 29 5.78 -9.52 -12.01
C PHE A 29 6.25 -9.73 -10.57
N PHE A 30 5.31 -9.72 -9.62
CA PHE A 30 5.67 -9.95 -8.22
C PHE A 30 6.39 -11.28 -8.03
N LYS A 31 5.84 -12.37 -8.58
CA LYS A 31 6.40 -13.71 -8.44
C LYS A 31 7.76 -13.90 -9.11
N ASN A 32 7.89 -13.48 -10.36
CA ASN A 32 9.00 -13.86 -11.22
C ASN A 32 10.13 -12.82 -11.20
N ASP A 33 9.80 -11.55 -10.95
CA ASP A 33 10.75 -10.45 -11.10
C ASP A 33 11.07 -9.75 -9.77
N LEU A 34 10.12 -9.69 -8.82
CA LEU A 34 10.27 -8.90 -7.59
C LEU A 34 10.48 -9.73 -6.32
N LEU A 35 9.96 -10.95 -6.21
CA LEU A 35 9.91 -11.70 -4.95
C LEU A 35 11.30 -11.98 -4.35
N GLU A 36 12.21 -12.55 -5.14
CA GLU A 36 13.59 -12.85 -4.72
C GLU A 36 14.38 -11.58 -4.35
N PRO A 37 14.43 -10.52 -5.19
CA PRO A 37 15.14 -9.30 -4.80
C PRO A 37 14.47 -8.56 -3.64
N TYR A 38 13.14 -8.64 -3.51
CA TYR A 38 12.41 -8.12 -2.36
C TYR A 38 12.85 -8.80 -1.06
N GLU A 39 12.92 -10.14 -1.05
CA GLU A 39 13.38 -10.89 0.11
C GLU A 39 14.79 -10.44 0.54
N ALA A 40 15.72 -10.33 -0.40
CA ALA A 40 17.08 -9.88 -0.13
C ALA A 40 17.14 -8.43 0.38
N HIS A 41 16.30 -7.54 -0.16
CA HIS A 41 16.19 -6.15 0.28
C HIS A 41 15.67 -6.05 1.72
N MET A 42 14.57 -6.73 2.03
CA MET A 42 13.97 -6.74 3.37
C MET A 42 14.86 -7.41 4.43
N ALA A 43 15.67 -8.39 4.02
CA ALA A 43 16.65 -9.04 4.90
C ALA A 43 17.81 -8.12 5.27
N SER A 44 18.18 -7.18 4.40
CA SER A 44 19.30 -6.24 4.61
C SER A 44 18.86 -4.88 5.16
N HIS A 45 17.59 -4.49 4.99
CA HIS A 45 17.02 -3.20 5.42
C HIS A 45 15.85 -3.44 6.39
N HIS A 46 16.16 -3.69 7.67
CA HIS A 46 15.15 -4.02 8.68
C HIS A 46 14.16 -2.88 8.96
N ASP A 47 14.58 -1.65 8.70
CA ASP A 47 13.84 -0.39 8.82
C ASP A 47 13.22 0.09 7.49
N SER A 48 13.13 -0.81 6.49
CA SER A 48 12.42 -0.54 5.25
C SER A 48 10.96 -0.12 5.51
N LEU A 49 10.51 0.86 4.72
CA LEU A 49 9.15 1.36 4.64
C LEU A 49 8.28 0.55 3.67
N LEU A 50 8.86 -0.40 2.93
CA LEU A 50 8.09 -1.33 2.10
C LEU A 50 7.18 -2.19 2.98
N VAL A 51 5.97 -2.45 2.49
CA VAL A 51 5.04 -3.34 3.18
C VAL A 51 5.69 -4.71 3.39
N ARG A 52 5.58 -5.27 4.60
CA ARG A 52 6.07 -6.62 4.89
C ARG A 52 5.10 -7.63 4.31
N VAL A 53 5.54 -8.35 3.29
CA VAL A 53 4.83 -9.48 2.69
C VAL A 53 5.21 -10.73 3.44
N PHE A 54 4.21 -11.41 4.00
CA PHE A 54 4.38 -12.65 4.75
C PHE A 54 4.17 -13.88 3.85
N ASP A 55 3.30 -13.78 2.86
CA ASP A 55 3.02 -14.89 1.96
C ASP A 55 2.48 -14.41 0.60
N PHE A 56 2.71 -15.22 -0.43
CA PHE A 56 2.15 -15.06 -1.77
C PHE A 56 1.41 -16.32 -2.19
N LEU A 57 0.09 -16.27 -2.05
CA LEU A 57 -0.78 -17.42 -2.22
C LEU A 57 -1.25 -17.54 -3.66
N GLY A 58 -1.10 -18.73 -4.24
CA GLY A 58 -1.64 -19.07 -5.56
C GLY A 58 -2.69 -20.17 -5.48
N ALA A 59 -3.76 -20.05 -6.26
CA ALA A 59 -4.79 -21.08 -6.36
C ALA A 59 -4.24 -22.35 -7.03
N VAL A 60 -4.23 -23.45 -6.27
CA VAL A 60 -3.81 -24.77 -6.76
C VAL A 60 -5.02 -25.47 -7.39
N GLY A 61 -4.97 -25.65 -8.71
CA GLY A 61 -5.98 -26.40 -9.46
C GLY A 61 -7.04 -25.55 -10.20
N PRO A 62 -7.88 -26.20 -11.02
CA PRO A 62 -8.97 -25.56 -11.74
C PRO A 62 -10.16 -25.27 -10.81
N SER A 63 -10.75 -24.09 -10.93
CA SER A 63 -12.01 -23.75 -10.28
C SER A 63 -12.94 -23.06 -11.27
N ILE A 64 -14.25 -23.21 -11.09
CA ILE A 64 -15.26 -22.56 -11.95
C ILE A 64 -15.08 -21.05 -11.93
N GLY A 65 -14.84 -20.47 -10.75
CA GLY A 65 -14.56 -19.04 -10.60
C GLY A 65 -13.33 -18.59 -11.38
N ARG A 66 -12.25 -19.38 -11.43
CA ARG A 66 -11.05 -19.07 -12.20
C ARG A 66 -11.27 -19.23 -13.71
N PHE A 67 -11.99 -20.27 -14.12
CA PHE A 67 -12.32 -20.51 -15.53
C PHE A 67 -13.19 -19.38 -16.10
N LEU A 68 -14.17 -18.91 -15.32
CA LEU A 68 -15.05 -17.80 -15.69
C LEU A 68 -14.47 -16.41 -15.37
N ARG A 69 -13.24 -16.33 -14.84
CA ARG A 69 -12.60 -15.07 -14.37
C ARG A 69 -13.43 -14.28 -13.35
N LEU A 70 -14.24 -14.99 -12.55
CA LEU A 70 -15.07 -14.44 -11.48
C LEU A 70 -14.35 -14.42 -10.12
N ALA A 71 -13.18 -15.06 -10.00
CA ALA A 71 -12.40 -15.09 -8.76
C ALA A 71 -10.90 -14.85 -9.02
N PRO A 72 -10.21 -14.09 -8.17
CA PRO A 72 -8.76 -13.91 -8.26
C PRO A 72 -8.01 -15.22 -8.01
N SER A 73 -6.92 -15.43 -8.74
CA SER A 73 -6.09 -16.63 -8.62
C SER A 73 -4.92 -16.47 -7.65
N HIS A 74 -4.56 -15.23 -7.29
CA HIS A 74 -3.43 -14.92 -6.43
C HIS A 74 -3.81 -13.91 -5.34
N HIS A 75 -3.17 -14.05 -4.18
CA HIS A 75 -3.33 -13.15 -3.05
C HIS A 75 -1.97 -12.89 -2.41
N ILE A 76 -1.79 -11.69 -1.88
CA ILE A 76 -0.65 -11.31 -1.04
C ILE A 76 -1.16 -11.21 0.40
N VAL A 77 -0.49 -11.89 1.32
CA VAL A 77 -0.66 -11.70 2.77
C VAL A 77 0.42 -10.74 3.23
N MET A 78 0.03 -9.62 3.83
CA MET A 78 0.94 -8.55 4.21
C MET A 78 0.58 -7.94 5.57
N GLU A 79 1.53 -7.24 6.16
CA GLU A 79 1.32 -6.47 7.39
C GLU A 79 0.15 -5.49 7.23
N ASN A 80 -0.72 -5.43 8.23
CA ASN A 80 -1.74 -4.40 8.30
C ASN A 80 -1.16 -3.14 8.98
N ILE A 81 -0.91 -2.09 8.20
CA ILE A 81 -0.41 -0.80 8.72
C ILE A 81 -1.44 -0.15 9.69
N LEU A 82 -2.72 -0.55 9.59
CA LEU A 82 -3.80 -0.09 10.47
C LEU A 82 -4.07 -1.04 11.64
N CYS A 83 -3.15 -1.97 11.94
CA CYS A 83 -3.27 -2.87 13.09
C CYS A 83 -3.50 -2.08 14.39
N GLY A 84 -4.45 -2.54 15.21
CA GLY A 84 -4.85 -1.89 16.47
C GLY A 84 -6.01 -0.90 16.35
N LYS A 85 -6.42 -0.52 15.12
CA LYS A 85 -7.64 0.26 14.91
C LYS A 85 -8.87 -0.61 15.20
N GLY A 86 -9.74 -0.16 16.11
CA GLY A 86 -10.98 -0.86 16.45
C GLY A 86 -10.85 -2.00 17.46
N GLU A 87 -9.65 -2.23 18.04
CA GLU A 87 -9.43 -3.33 18.99
C GLU A 87 -9.79 -3.00 20.45
N ASN A 88 -9.91 -1.72 20.82
CA ASN A 88 -10.11 -1.30 22.22
C ASN A 88 -11.46 -0.60 22.42
N ASP A 89 -12.06 -0.77 23.61
CA ASP A 89 -13.24 -0.01 24.06
C ASP A 89 -13.02 1.51 24.10
N HIS A 90 -11.77 1.96 23.97
CA HIS A 90 -11.32 3.36 23.88
C HIS A 90 -11.00 3.81 22.45
N ASP A 91 -11.35 3.06 21.40
CA ASP A 91 -11.04 3.47 20.01
C ASP A 91 -11.75 4.79 19.63
N ASP A 92 -12.85 5.13 20.32
CA ASP A 92 -13.52 6.45 20.23
C ASP A 92 -12.61 7.60 20.73
N GLU A 93 -11.57 7.31 21.53
CA GLU A 93 -10.60 8.27 22.04
C GLU A 93 -9.41 8.47 21.09
N VAL A 94 -9.25 7.66 20.04
CA VAL A 94 -8.13 7.76 19.09
C VAL A 94 -8.65 8.09 17.70
N GLU A 95 -8.37 9.29 17.23
CA GLU A 95 -8.67 9.66 15.85
C GLU A 95 -7.57 9.14 14.90
N TRP A 96 -7.97 8.28 13.96
CA TRP A 96 -7.11 7.74 12.91
C TRP A 96 -7.33 8.47 11.59
N LYS A 97 -6.28 9.04 11.02
CA LYS A 97 -6.28 9.66 9.69
C LYS A 97 -5.26 9.01 8.78
N THR A 98 -5.61 8.81 7.52
CA THR A 98 -4.78 8.12 6.52
C THR A 98 -4.63 8.97 5.27
N TRP A 99 -3.47 8.94 4.64
CA TRP A 99 -3.20 9.59 3.36
C TRP A 99 -2.42 8.64 2.43
N ASP A 100 -2.86 8.52 1.19
CA ASP A 100 -2.10 7.89 0.10
C ASP A 100 -1.34 8.98 -0.67
N LEU A 101 -0.04 9.10 -0.37
CA LEU A 101 0.80 10.17 -0.92
C LEU A 101 1.54 9.66 -2.16
N LYS A 102 1.24 10.28 -3.30
CA LYS A 102 1.96 10.09 -4.57
C LYS A 102 2.50 11.42 -5.07
N PRO A 103 3.63 11.44 -5.80
CA PRO A 103 4.08 12.65 -6.46
C PRO A 103 2.99 13.14 -7.41
N THR A 104 2.63 14.42 -7.32
CA THR A 104 1.58 15.02 -8.17
C THR A 104 1.94 15.00 -9.66
N SER A 105 3.23 14.90 -9.99
CA SER A 105 3.75 14.76 -11.35
C SER A 105 3.64 13.35 -11.92
N TYR A 106 3.24 12.35 -11.13
CA TYR A 106 3.26 10.94 -11.51
C TYR A 106 1.99 10.49 -12.26
N PHE A 107 0.95 11.32 -12.33
CA PHE A 107 -0.26 11.02 -13.10
C PHE A 107 -0.23 11.65 -14.49
N TYR A 108 0.29 10.89 -15.47
CA TYR A 108 -0.13 11.05 -16.87
C TYR A 108 -1.29 10.08 -17.13
N PRO A 109 -2.51 10.56 -17.36
CA PRO A 109 -3.70 9.72 -17.53
C PRO A 109 -3.70 8.88 -18.82
N GLU A 110 -2.67 9.04 -19.66
CA GLU A 110 -2.61 8.50 -21.01
C GLU A 110 -2.44 6.97 -21.03
N ARG A 111 -1.96 6.34 -19.94
CA ARG A 111 -1.59 4.92 -19.95
C ARG A 111 -2.68 3.94 -19.51
N ASP A 112 -3.53 4.33 -18.56
CA ASP A 112 -4.46 3.39 -17.91
C ASP A 112 -5.96 3.73 -18.05
N ILE A 113 -6.31 4.88 -18.65
CA ILE A 113 -7.71 5.31 -18.83
C ILE A 113 -8.01 5.52 -20.32
N ALA A 114 -8.66 4.52 -20.92
CA ALA A 114 -9.44 4.63 -22.17
C ALA A 114 -8.80 5.46 -23.30
N ASP A 115 -7.59 5.08 -23.76
CA ASP A 115 -6.90 5.73 -24.89
C ASP A 115 -6.82 7.26 -24.77
N GLY A 116 -6.62 7.78 -23.55
CA GLY A 116 -6.41 9.22 -23.32
C GLY A 116 -7.63 10.11 -23.60
N ARG A 117 -8.84 9.53 -23.73
CA ARG A 117 -10.02 10.33 -24.12
C ARG A 117 -10.78 11.00 -22.99
N LEU A 118 -10.55 10.65 -21.72
CA LEU A 118 -11.45 11.06 -20.63
C LEU A 118 -10.78 11.18 -19.26
N THR A 119 -9.94 12.19 -19.06
CA THR A 119 -9.61 12.64 -17.69
C THR A 119 -9.56 14.15 -17.64
N SER A 120 -10.58 14.76 -17.03
CA SER A 120 -10.53 16.18 -16.68
C SER A 120 -9.51 16.40 -15.58
N GLU A 121 -8.97 17.62 -15.46
CA GLU A 121 -8.09 18.02 -14.35
C GLU A 121 -8.76 17.73 -12.98
N ALA A 122 -10.08 17.87 -12.88
CA ALA A 122 -10.85 17.53 -11.68
C ALA A 122 -10.81 16.04 -11.30
N THR A 123 -10.62 15.12 -12.25
CA THR A 123 -10.42 13.69 -11.95
C THR A 123 -8.98 13.43 -11.48
N LYS A 124 -8.00 14.22 -11.91
CA LYS A 124 -6.60 14.10 -11.48
C LYS A 124 -6.40 14.55 -10.03
N ASP A 125 -7.05 15.64 -9.63
CA ASP A 125 -7.00 16.17 -8.26
C ASP A 125 -7.66 15.25 -7.21
N GLN A 126 -8.47 14.27 -7.65
CA GLN A 126 -9.14 13.30 -6.75
C GLN A 126 -8.33 12.02 -6.51
N LEU A 127 -7.17 11.85 -7.15
CA LEU A 127 -6.45 10.56 -7.18
C LEU A 127 -5.31 10.42 -6.17
N ALA A 128 -4.78 11.52 -5.64
CA ALA A 128 -3.71 11.52 -4.66
C ALA A 128 -4.05 12.46 -3.50
N ASP A 129 -3.80 12.00 -2.27
CA ASP A 129 -4.10 12.82 -1.11
C ASP A 129 -3.06 13.94 -0.94
N THR A 130 -3.51 15.10 -0.47
CA THR A 130 -2.61 16.20 -0.08
C THR A 130 -2.51 16.26 1.44
N PHE A 131 -1.31 16.03 1.98
CA PHE A 131 -1.01 16.23 3.40
C PHE A 131 -0.48 17.64 3.65
N ASN A 132 -1.36 18.52 4.16
CA ASN A 132 -1.00 19.90 4.53
C ASN A 132 -0.49 20.04 5.98
N GLY A 133 -0.35 18.91 6.70
CA GLY A 133 0.14 18.90 8.07
C GLY A 133 1.67 19.04 8.17
N LYS A 134 2.17 19.00 9.40
CA LYS A 134 3.61 18.88 9.68
C LYS A 134 3.85 17.61 10.47
N ILE A 135 4.92 16.90 10.12
CA ILE A 135 5.47 15.80 10.90
C ILE A 135 6.70 16.36 11.63
N ILE A 136 6.70 16.30 12.95
CA ILE A 136 7.80 16.79 13.77
C ILE A 136 8.67 15.59 14.11
N LEU A 137 9.90 15.60 13.62
CA LEU A 137 10.90 14.57 13.82
C LEU A 137 12.17 15.21 14.38
N THR A 138 12.88 14.49 15.23
CA THR A 138 14.24 14.83 15.62
C THR A 138 15.19 14.71 14.42
N LYS A 139 16.37 15.31 14.52
CA LYS A 139 17.36 15.25 13.42
C LYS A 139 17.73 13.82 13.03
N ASN A 140 17.85 12.92 14.00
CA ASN A 140 18.21 11.52 13.74
C ASN A 140 17.04 10.79 13.04
N GLU A 141 15.81 10.96 13.53
CA GLU A 141 14.63 10.35 12.89
C GLU A 141 14.43 10.83 11.45
N VAL A 142 14.69 12.11 11.16
CA VAL A 142 14.66 12.62 9.78
C VAL A 142 15.70 11.91 8.92
N GLN A 143 16.93 11.77 9.43
CA GLN A 143 18.01 11.11 8.69
C GLN A 143 17.67 9.64 8.42
N ASP A 144 17.20 8.92 9.42
CA ASP A 144 16.84 7.50 9.30
C ASP A 144 15.67 7.33 8.34
N PHE A 145 14.62 8.14 8.47
CA PHE A 145 13.46 8.12 7.57
C PHE A 145 13.86 8.32 6.10
N PHE A 146 14.66 9.34 5.81
CA PHE A 146 15.11 9.59 4.43
C PHE A 146 16.11 8.54 3.95
N SER A 147 16.91 7.94 4.83
CA SER A 147 17.78 6.82 4.48
C SER A 147 16.96 5.64 3.98
N SER A 148 15.97 5.18 4.75
CA SER A 148 15.07 4.08 4.35
C SER A 148 14.28 4.42 3.10
N LEU A 149 13.70 5.62 3.03
CA LEU A 149 12.92 6.06 1.87
C LEU A 149 13.76 6.04 0.59
N ASN A 150 15.00 6.52 0.64
CA ASN A 150 15.90 6.51 -0.52
C ASN A 150 16.29 5.07 -0.92
N ALA A 151 16.64 4.22 0.05
CA ALA A 151 16.99 2.82 -0.22
C ALA A 151 15.83 2.05 -0.86
N ASP A 152 14.62 2.22 -0.33
CA ASP A 152 13.41 1.55 -0.84
C ASP A 152 13.01 2.06 -2.22
N THR A 153 13.06 3.37 -2.45
CA THR A 153 12.72 3.93 -3.76
C THR A 153 13.77 3.61 -4.83
N GLU A 154 15.05 3.53 -4.47
CA GLU A 154 16.10 3.04 -5.38
C GLU A 154 15.88 1.57 -5.72
N PHE A 155 15.54 0.74 -4.72
CA PHE A 155 15.18 -0.66 -4.92
C PHE A 155 14.00 -0.80 -5.89
N LEU A 156 12.88 -0.10 -5.63
CA LEU A 156 11.69 -0.15 -6.47
C LEU A 156 12.01 0.29 -7.92
N ALA A 157 12.75 1.39 -8.07
CA ALA A 157 13.16 1.89 -9.38
C ALA A 157 14.04 0.89 -10.16
N ARG A 158 15.02 0.27 -9.49
CA ARG A 158 15.93 -0.72 -10.10
C ARG A 158 15.18 -1.95 -10.63
N HIS A 159 14.10 -2.34 -9.97
CA HIS A 159 13.28 -3.49 -10.36
C HIS A 159 12.05 -3.12 -11.21
N ASN A 160 11.96 -1.87 -11.69
CA ASN A 160 10.82 -1.36 -12.46
C ASN A 160 9.47 -1.53 -11.73
N ALA A 161 9.48 -1.57 -10.40
CA ALA A 161 8.27 -1.48 -9.61
C ALA A 161 7.83 -0.01 -9.61
N VAL A 162 6.58 0.23 -10.01
CA VAL A 162 6.04 1.57 -10.25
C VAL A 162 4.64 1.69 -9.64
N ASP A 163 4.02 2.86 -9.74
CA ASP A 163 2.65 3.15 -9.29
C ASP A 163 2.41 3.00 -7.77
N TYR A 164 3.47 2.96 -6.97
CA TYR A 164 3.42 2.91 -5.51
C TYR A 164 3.14 4.28 -4.87
N SER A 165 2.71 4.25 -3.61
CA SER A 165 2.47 5.41 -2.76
C SER A 165 3.16 5.27 -1.42
N LEU A 166 3.44 6.40 -0.79
CA LEU A 166 3.75 6.44 0.64
C LEU A 166 2.41 6.51 1.39
N PHE A 167 2.03 5.41 2.05
CA PHE A 167 0.83 5.38 2.88
C PHE A 167 1.15 5.93 4.28
N LEU A 168 0.61 7.10 4.59
CA LEU A 168 0.82 7.78 5.86
C LEU A 168 -0.38 7.57 6.78
N VAL A 169 -0.12 7.19 8.03
CA VAL A 169 -1.13 7.07 9.09
C VAL A 169 -0.78 8.03 10.21
N ARG A 170 -1.77 8.78 10.71
CA ARG A 170 -1.65 9.63 11.90
C ARG A 170 -2.71 9.23 12.91
N THR A 171 -2.28 8.95 14.12
CA THR A 171 -3.14 8.72 15.28
C THR A 171 -3.07 9.92 16.22
N THR A 172 -4.21 10.41 16.69
CA THR A 172 -4.28 11.47 17.70
C THR A 172 -5.18 11.05 18.84
N TYR A 173 -4.65 11.11 20.06
CA TYR A 173 -5.42 10.86 21.27
C TYR A 173 -6.25 12.09 21.64
N ASN A 174 -7.56 11.91 21.76
CA ASN A 174 -8.48 12.87 22.32
C ASN A 174 -8.35 12.82 23.85
N ASN A 175 -7.23 13.31 24.40
CA ASN A 175 -7.19 13.61 25.83
C ASN A 175 -8.21 14.73 26.06
N GLY A 176 -9.36 14.40 26.65
CA GLY A 176 -10.37 15.38 27.03
C GLY A 176 -9.72 16.50 27.83
N ALA A 177 -9.44 17.63 27.17
CA ALA A 177 -9.00 18.83 27.85
C ALA A 177 -10.19 19.26 28.73
N PRO A 178 -9.99 19.49 30.04
CA PRO A 178 -11.06 20.06 30.84
C PRO A 178 -11.41 21.45 30.27
N ALA A 179 -12.68 21.65 29.97
CA ALA A 179 -13.26 22.96 29.69
C ALA A 179 -13.20 23.86 30.93
#